data_AF-A0A4Q4SVH7-F1
#
_entry.id   AF-A0A4Q4SVH7-F1
#
_cell.length_a   1.000
_cell.length_b   1.000
_cell.length_c   1.000
_cell.angle_alpha   90.00
_cell.angle_beta   90.00
_cell.angle_gamma   90.00
#
_symmetry.space_group_name_H-M   'P 1'
#
loop_
_entity.id
_entity.type
_entity.pdbx_description
1 polymer ?
#
loop_
_entity_poly.entity_id
_entity_poly.type
_entity_poly.pdbx_seq_one_letter_code
_entity_poly.pdbx_strand_id
1 'polypeptide(L)'
;MLVPGLWVFPEGADIPESLLMNFGEFATPHGIEAALPTIFISTGLGVGNSPTGSRWTASSRRRAGTRDIYDAIATLLGDDDVLYSTTVVSSERDEDGVTVTVRNREDGSPTTIHAARLLTAIPPFVDLLGPFDFDWQEEAVFSQWSTRTSTPWS
;
A
#
# COMPACT_ATOMS: atom_id res chain seq x y z
N MET A 1 1.62 -26.38 4.51
CA MET A 1 0.59 -25.65 3.71
C MET A 1 1.35 -24.99 2.57
N LEU A 2 1.07 -25.34 1.30
CA LEU A 2 1.66 -24.65 0.15
C LEU A 2 0.84 -23.40 -0.11
N VAL A 3 1.46 -22.24 0.06
CA VAL A 3 0.86 -20.95 -0.32
C VAL A 3 0.86 -20.91 -1.85
N PRO A 4 -0.28 -20.60 -2.52
CA PRO A 4 -0.28 -20.41 -3.96
C PRO A 4 0.71 -19.29 -4.31
N GLY A 5 1.61 -19.55 -5.24
CA GLY A 5 2.62 -18.59 -5.69
C GLY A 5 2.92 -18.78 -7.17
N LEU A 6 3.54 -17.79 -7.79
CA LEU A 6 3.86 -17.76 -9.23
C LEU A 6 5.01 -18.71 -9.63
N TRP A 7 5.40 -19.63 -8.74
CA TRP A 7 6.49 -20.58 -8.94
C TRP A 7 6.24 -21.56 -10.11
N VAL A 8 5.00 -21.66 -10.60
CA VAL A 8 4.59 -22.48 -11.75
C VAL A 8 4.05 -21.60 -12.88
N PHE A 9 4.41 -20.31 -12.89
CA PHE A 9 4.02 -19.41 -13.98
C PHE A 9 4.87 -19.74 -15.23
N PRO A 10 4.26 -19.93 -16.41
CA PRO A 10 4.99 -20.22 -17.64
C PRO A 10 5.92 -19.05 -18.03
N GLU A 11 7.11 -19.36 -18.54
CA GLU A 11 8.12 -18.35 -18.88
C GLU A 11 8.20 -18.12 -20.40
N GLY A 12 8.45 -16.87 -20.79
CA GLY A 12 8.77 -16.51 -22.18
C GLY A 12 7.70 -16.92 -23.19
N ALA A 13 8.07 -17.80 -24.12
CA ALA A 13 7.21 -18.27 -25.21
C ALA A 13 6.14 -19.27 -24.75
N ASP A 14 6.23 -19.80 -23.54
CA ASP A 14 5.24 -20.71 -22.97
C ASP A 14 4.04 -19.98 -22.34
N ILE A 15 4.08 -18.63 -22.30
CA ILE A 15 2.96 -17.81 -21.82
C ILE A 15 1.81 -17.92 -22.84
N PRO A 16 0.62 -18.37 -22.43
CA PRO A 16 -0.53 -18.43 -23.33
C PRO A 16 -0.89 -17.06 -23.88
N GLU A 17 -1.19 -16.99 -25.18
CA GLU A 17 -1.61 -15.76 -25.87
C GLU A 17 -2.80 -15.05 -25.19
N SER A 18 -3.69 -15.83 -24.56
CA SER A 18 -4.83 -15.31 -23.78
C SER A 18 -4.43 -14.47 -22.56
N LEU A 19 -3.22 -14.64 -22.03
CA LEU A 19 -2.66 -13.80 -20.96
C LEU A 19 -1.97 -12.54 -21.49
N LEU A 20 -1.70 -12.49 -22.79
CA LEU A 20 -0.98 -11.39 -23.46
C LEU A 20 -1.92 -10.43 -24.19
N MET A 21 -3.11 -10.88 -24.59
CA MET A 21 -4.14 -10.05 -25.21
C MET A 21 -4.83 -9.10 -24.22
N ASN A 22 -5.52 -8.08 -24.73
CA ASN A 22 -6.29 -7.20 -23.88
C ASN A 22 -7.44 -7.97 -23.20
N PHE A 23 -7.68 -7.68 -21.93
CA PHE A 23 -8.71 -8.40 -21.15
C PHE A 23 -10.12 -8.28 -21.76
N GLY A 24 -10.42 -7.17 -22.46
CA GLY A 24 -11.66 -7.03 -23.21
C GLY A 24 -11.80 -8.03 -24.36
N GLU A 25 -10.71 -8.27 -25.10
CA GLU A 25 -10.66 -9.23 -26.22
C GLU A 25 -10.74 -10.68 -25.71
N PHE A 26 -10.24 -10.94 -24.51
CA PHE A 26 -10.42 -12.21 -23.82
C PHE A 26 -11.87 -12.41 -23.34
N ALA A 27 -12.53 -11.36 -22.84
CA ALA A 27 -13.84 -11.47 -22.22
C ALA A 27 -14.97 -11.83 -23.19
N THR A 28 -14.93 -11.28 -24.40
CA THR A 28 -15.95 -11.46 -25.45
C THR A 28 -16.16 -12.92 -25.88
N PRO A 29 -15.14 -13.67 -26.32
CA PRO A 29 -15.33 -15.07 -26.74
C PRO A 29 -15.71 -16.00 -25.59
N HIS A 30 -15.38 -15.65 -24.34
CA HIS A 30 -15.71 -16.44 -23.15
C HIS A 30 -17.05 -16.06 -22.52
N GLY A 31 -17.76 -15.05 -23.04
CA GLY A 31 -19.07 -14.63 -22.54
C GLY A 31 -19.05 -14.12 -21.09
N ILE A 32 -17.90 -13.67 -20.61
CA ILE A 32 -17.71 -13.20 -19.22
C ILE A 32 -17.88 -11.69 -19.07
N GLU A 33 -18.24 -10.99 -20.15
CA GLU A 33 -18.43 -9.54 -20.19
C GLU A 33 -19.46 -9.06 -19.16
N ALA A 34 -20.56 -9.80 -19.01
CA ALA A 34 -21.61 -9.49 -18.03
C ALA A 34 -21.15 -9.66 -16.57
N ALA A 35 -20.10 -10.45 -16.34
CA ALA A 35 -19.50 -10.67 -15.02
C ALA A 35 -18.36 -9.68 -14.71
N LEU A 36 -17.90 -8.87 -15.68
CA LEU A 36 -16.79 -7.92 -15.49
C LEU A 36 -17.02 -6.95 -14.33
N PRO A 37 -18.22 -6.34 -14.16
CA PRO A 37 -18.48 -5.48 -13.00
C PRO A 37 -18.31 -6.24 -11.69
N THR A 38 -18.78 -7.49 -11.62
CA THR A 38 -18.67 -8.35 -10.44
C THR A 38 -17.23 -8.77 -10.16
N ILE A 39 -16.47 -9.12 -11.20
CA ILE A 39 -15.05 -9.48 -11.09
C ILE A 39 -14.28 -8.29 -10.51
N PHE A 40 -14.45 -7.10 -11.08
CA PHE A 40 -13.79 -5.86 -10.64
C PHE A 40 -14.11 -5.49 -9.18
N ILE A 41 -15.38 -5.63 -8.80
CA ILE A 41 -15.88 -5.44 -7.43
C ILE A 41 -15.26 -6.46 -6.47
N SER A 42 -15.17 -7.73 -6.87
CA SER A 42 -14.68 -8.82 -6.02
C SER A 42 -13.17 -8.83 -5.80
N THR A 43 -12.39 -8.28 -6.73
CA THR A 43 -10.92 -8.17 -6.64
C THR A 43 -10.45 -7.05 -5.71
N GLY A 44 -11.38 -6.35 -5.04
CA GLY A 44 -11.04 -5.39 -3.98
C GLY A 44 -10.64 -4.00 -4.46
N LEU A 45 -10.89 -3.66 -5.73
CA LEU A 45 -10.86 -2.26 -6.17
C LEU A 45 -12.13 -1.60 -5.62
N GLY A 46 -11.98 -1.01 -4.43
CA GLY A 46 -12.95 -0.27 -3.63
C GLY A 46 -14.35 -0.08 -4.24
N VAL A 47 -15.29 -0.91 -3.81
CA VAL A 47 -16.70 -0.75 -4.14
C VAL A 47 -17.30 0.24 -3.16
N GLY A 48 -17.25 1.51 -3.55
CA GLY A 48 -18.09 2.54 -2.97
C GLY A 48 -19.56 2.16 -3.19
N ASN A 49 -20.31 2.16 -2.09
CA ASN A 49 -21.76 2.11 -1.95
C ASN A 49 -22.59 1.99 -3.26
N SER A 50 -22.87 0.77 -3.71
CA SER A 50 -23.85 0.51 -4.78
C SER A 50 -25.28 0.63 -4.22
N PRO A 51 -26.17 1.47 -4.79
CA PRO A 51 -27.50 1.77 -4.23
C PRO A 51 -28.53 0.64 -4.42
N THR A 52 -28.16 -0.45 -5.08
CA THR A 52 -29.05 -1.59 -5.32
C THR A 52 -28.68 -2.70 -4.35
N GLY A 53 -29.46 -2.83 -3.27
CA GLY A 53 -29.24 -3.72 -2.12
C GLY A 53 -29.17 -5.21 -2.44
N SER A 54 -28.07 -5.62 -3.06
CA SER A 54 -27.73 -7.02 -3.26
C SER A 54 -26.57 -7.37 -2.32
N ARG A 55 -26.95 -7.72 -1.09
CA ARG A 55 -26.07 -8.31 -0.07
C ARG A 55 -25.67 -9.72 -0.50
N TRP A 56 -24.81 -9.83 -1.50
CA TRP A 56 -24.04 -11.03 -1.75
C TRP A 56 -22.81 -10.98 -0.85
N THR A 57 -23.01 -11.27 0.44
CA THR A 57 -21.91 -11.69 1.29
C THR A 57 -21.34 -12.96 0.69
N ALA A 58 -20.23 -12.85 -0.03
CA ALA A 58 -19.38 -13.98 -0.33
C ALA A 58 -18.99 -14.59 1.03
N SER A 59 -19.64 -15.70 1.37
CA SER A 59 -19.35 -16.52 2.53
C SER A 59 -18.04 -17.28 2.31
N SER A 60 -16.96 -16.57 2.04
CA SER A 60 -15.62 -17.12 2.19
C SER A 60 -15.29 -17.13 3.68
N ARG A 61 -15.74 -18.19 4.36
CA ARG A 61 -15.24 -18.53 5.69
C ARG A 61 -13.71 -18.66 5.57
N ARG A 62 -12.99 -17.74 6.21
CA ARG A 62 -11.53 -17.53 6.19
C ARG A 62 -10.98 -16.94 4.89
N ARG A 63 -11.34 -15.71 4.56
CA ARG A 63 -10.37 -14.82 3.88
C ARG A 63 -9.78 -13.95 4.96
N ALA A 64 -8.52 -14.23 5.27
CA ALA A 64 -7.72 -13.29 6.01
C ALA A 64 -7.78 -11.97 5.20
N GLY A 65 -8.40 -10.92 5.73
CA GLY A 65 -8.45 -9.64 5.03
C GLY A 65 -7.03 -9.12 4.84
N THR A 66 -6.81 -8.14 3.95
CA THR A 66 -5.47 -7.53 3.81
C THR A 66 -4.92 -7.05 5.15
N ARG A 67 -5.80 -6.64 6.06
CA ARG A 67 -5.48 -6.31 7.45
C ARG A 67 -4.80 -7.45 8.22
N ASP A 68 -5.26 -8.68 8.07
CA ASP A 68 -4.74 -9.83 8.82
C ASP A 68 -3.28 -10.13 8.45
N ILE A 69 -2.87 -9.78 7.22
CA ILE A 69 -1.46 -9.88 6.79
C ILE A 69 -0.61 -8.85 7.54
N TYR A 70 -1.08 -7.60 7.63
CA TYR A 70 -0.38 -6.57 8.39
C TYR A 70 -0.35 -6.86 9.89
N ASP A 71 -1.44 -7.39 10.45
CA ASP A 71 -1.51 -7.80 11.85
C ASP A 71 -0.53 -8.96 12.15
N ALA A 72 -0.38 -9.91 11.22
CA ALA A 72 0.62 -10.98 11.34
C ALA A 72 2.06 -10.46 11.26
N ILE A 73 2.34 -9.49 10.38
CA ILE A 73 3.66 -8.83 10.30
C ILE A 73 3.95 -8.05 11.58
N ALA A 74 2.99 -7.30 12.09
CA ALA A 74 3.12 -6.59 13.36
C ALA A 74 3.45 -7.56 14.51
N THR A 75 2.76 -8.70 14.57
CA THR A 75 3.05 -9.76 15.56
C THR A 75 4.46 -10.34 15.40
N LEU A 76 4.95 -10.46 14.16
CA LEU A 76 6.29 -10.97 13.87
C LEU A 76 7.39 -9.99 14.30
N LEU A 77 7.20 -8.69 14.07
CA LEU A 77 8.13 -7.64 14.50
C LEU A 77 8.12 -7.47 16.02
N GLY A 78 6.95 -7.61 16.65
CA GLY A 78 6.80 -7.42 18.08
C GLY A 78 6.78 -5.94 18.50
N ASP A 79 6.52 -5.72 19.79
CA ASP A 79 6.33 -4.38 20.36
C ASP A 79 7.65 -3.59 20.51
N ASP A 80 8.79 -4.28 20.56
CA ASP A 80 10.11 -3.67 20.75
C ASP A 80 10.66 -3.02 19.45
N ASP A 81 10.27 -3.55 18.29
CA ASP A 81 10.75 -3.09 16.98
C ASP A 81 9.79 -2.09 16.30
N VAL A 82 8.60 -1.85 16.88
CA VAL A 82 7.57 -0.98 16.30
C VAL A 82 7.07 0.07 17.28
N LEU A 83 7.37 1.33 17.00
CA LEU A 83 6.85 2.46 17.77
C LEU A 83 5.48 2.91 17.24
N TYR A 84 4.41 2.47 17.89
CA TYR A 84 3.04 2.91 17.61
C TYR A 84 2.77 4.33 18.12
N SER A 85 1.65 4.91 17.65
CA SER A 85 1.17 6.25 18.05
C SER A 85 2.23 7.36 17.95
N THR A 86 3.25 7.17 17.11
CA THR A 86 4.46 7.99 17.09
C THR A 86 4.57 8.77 15.78
N THR A 87 5.12 9.97 15.84
CA THR A 87 5.36 10.84 14.68
C THR A 87 6.79 11.32 14.68
N VAL A 88 7.42 11.37 13.51
CA VAL A 88 8.73 12.01 13.34
C VAL A 88 8.57 13.51 13.59
N VAL A 89 9.46 14.08 14.41
CA VAL A 89 9.50 15.53 14.69
C VAL A 89 10.74 16.20 14.08
N SER A 90 11.84 15.46 13.97
CA SER A 90 13.03 15.87 13.24
C SER A 90 13.85 14.66 12.84
N SER A 91 14.69 14.83 11.81
CA SER A 91 15.78 13.93 11.51
C SER A 91 17.00 14.72 11.06
N GLU A 92 18.17 14.12 11.23
CA GLU A 92 19.44 14.66 10.76
C GLU A 92 20.15 13.53 10.01
N ARG A 93 20.75 13.86 8.86
CA ARG A 93 21.47 12.92 8.00
C ARG A 93 22.89 13.40 7.78
N ASP A 94 23.85 12.50 7.93
CA ASP A 94 25.26 12.75 7.68
C ASP A 94 25.92 11.55 6.95
N GLU A 95 27.24 11.58 6.83
CA GLU A 95 28.01 10.52 6.17
C GLU A 95 28.02 9.20 6.98
N ASP A 96 27.76 9.27 8.29
CA ASP A 96 27.83 8.16 9.23
C ASP A 96 26.46 7.49 9.45
N GLY A 97 25.36 8.20 9.18
CA GLY A 97 24.01 7.64 9.19
C GLY A 97 22.89 8.66 9.30
N VAL A 98 21.84 8.25 10.01
CA VAL A 98 20.61 9.00 10.22
C VAL A 98 20.23 8.97 11.69
N THR A 99 19.96 10.15 12.24
CA THR A 99 19.35 10.29 13.56
C THR A 99 17.92 10.79 13.39
N VAL A 100 16.95 10.08 13.96
CA VAL A 100 15.53 10.44 13.89
C VAL A 100 15.01 10.67 15.29
N THR A 101 14.44 11.83 15.55
CA THR A 101 13.68 12.08 16.78
C THR A 101 12.20 11.93 16.48
N VAL A 102 11.56 11.07 17.26
CA VAL A 102 10.14 10.80 17.17
C VAL A 102 9.44 11.17 18.47
N ARG A 103 8.14 11.43 18.39
CA ARG A 103 7.31 11.78 19.54
C ARG A 103 6.06 10.92 19.57
N ASN A 104 5.83 10.25 20.68
CA ASN A 104 4.58 9.55 20.92
C ASN A 104 3.46 10.58 21.14
N ARG A 105 2.34 10.41 20.44
CA ARG A 105 1.20 11.35 20.43
C ARG A 105 0.29 11.19 21.65
N GLU A 106 0.35 10.06 22.34
CA GLU A 106 -0.48 9.78 23.50
C GLU A 106 0.12 10.37 24.78
N ASP A 107 1.40 10.15 25.02
CA ASP A 107 2.10 10.62 26.24
C ASP A 107 3.04 11.82 25.99
N GLY A 108 3.31 12.15 24.73
CA GLY A 108 4.18 13.25 24.34
C GLY A 108 5.68 12.97 24.50
N SER A 109 6.07 11.75 24.85
CA SER A 109 7.46 11.37 25.11
C SER A 109 8.31 11.39 23.82
N PRO A 110 9.53 11.98 23.87
CA PRO A 110 10.46 11.91 22.76
C PRO A 110 11.29 10.62 22.81
N THR A 111 11.60 10.06 21.64
CA THR A 111 12.56 8.95 21.46
C THR A 111 13.50 9.29 20.31
N THR A 112 14.80 9.10 20.53
CA THR A 112 15.84 9.32 19.50
C THR A 112 16.37 7.98 19.01
N ILE A 113 16.37 7.82 17.70
CA ILE A 113 16.75 6.59 16.99
C ILE A 113 17.98 6.90 16.14
N HIS A 114 19.05 6.12 16.31
CA HIS A 114 20.23 6.18 15.48
C HIS A 114 20.27 4.96 14.56
N ALA A 115 20.39 5.19 13.25
CA ALA A 115 20.40 4.12 12.26
C ALA A 115 21.39 4.46 11.12
N ALA A 116 21.94 3.44 10.46
CA ALA A 116 22.81 3.68 9.31
C ALA A 116 22.04 4.16 8.06
N ARG A 117 20.73 3.88 7.98
CA ARG A 117 19.90 4.16 6.80
C ARG A 117 18.46 4.45 7.20
N LEU A 118 17.79 5.28 6.41
CA LEU A 118 16.37 5.59 6.55
C LEU A 118 15.59 5.10 5.32
N LEU A 119 14.50 4.35 5.56
CA LEU A 119 13.53 3.97 4.54
C LEU A 119 12.19 4.63 4.85
N THR A 120 11.69 5.40 3.88
CA THR A 120 10.46 6.17 4.04
C THR A 120 9.37 5.60 3.14
N ALA A 121 8.27 5.16 3.74
CA ALA A 121 7.10 4.61 3.04
C ALA A 121 5.84 5.49 3.22
N ILE A 122 6.00 6.71 3.72
CA ILE A 122 4.92 7.71 3.73
C ILE A 122 4.76 8.30 2.33
N PRO A 123 3.57 8.82 1.98
CA PRO A 123 3.37 9.51 0.71
C PRO A 123 4.39 10.66 0.54
N PRO A 124 4.98 10.81 -0.66
CA PRO A 124 6.06 11.75 -0.92
C PRO A 124 5.53 13.19 -1.11
N PHE A 125 4.86 13.74 -0.11
CA PHE A 125 4.31 15.09 -0.14
C PHE A 125 5.15 16.03 0.69
N VAL A 126 5.56 17.15 0.10
CA VAL A 126 6.45 18.15 0.74
C VAL A 126 5.99 18.53 2.15
N ASP A 127 4.68 18.70 2.37
CA ASP A 127 4.11 19.02 3.70
C ASP A 127 4.34 17.93 4.77
N LEU A 128 4.40 16.66 4.38
CA LEU A 128 4.67 15.53 5.28
C LEU A 128 6.17 15.28 5.46
N LEU A 129 6.97 15.84 4.55
CA LEU A 129 8.40 15.60 4.44
C LEU A 129 9.24 16.62 5.21
N GLY A 130 8.65 17.73 5.68
CA GLY A 130 9.34 18.76 6.45
C GLY A 130 10.24 18.26 7.60
N PRO A 131 9.85 17.23 8.39
CA PRO A 131 10.70 16.71 9.46
C PRO A 131 11.93 15.91 9.02
N PHE A 132 12.08 15.57 7.73
CA PHE A 132 13.05 14.59 7.24
C PHE A 132 14.34 15.19 6.64
N ASP A 133 14.56 16.50 6.84
CA ASP A 133 15.81 17.19 6.46
C ASP A 133 16.22 16.95 5.00
N PHE A 134 15.27 17.12 4.07
CA PHE A 134 15.50 16.95 2.64
C PHE A 134 16.37 18.07 2.05
N ASP A 135 17.30 17.68 1.18
CA ASP A 135 18.10 18.65 0.44
C ASP A 135 17.30 19.28 -0.71
N TRP A 136 17.88 20.30 -1.34
CA TRP A 136 17.21 21.03 -2.41
C TRP A 136 16.95 20.17 -3.65
N GLN A 137 17.77 19.14 -3.91
CA GLN A 137 17.55 18.21 -5.02
C GLN A 137 16.35 17.32 -4.73
N GLU A 138 16.27 16.77 -3.53
CA GLU A 138 15.16 15.93 -3.06
C GLU A 138 13.85 16.72 -3.07
N GLU A 139 13.84 17.95 -2.58
CA GLU A 139 12.67 18.84 -2.63
C GLU A 139 12.21 19.15 -4.07
N ALA A 140 13.17 19.36 -4.99
CA ALA A 140 12.86 19.56 -6.41
C ALA A 140 12.25 18.31 -7.08
N VAL A 141 12.57 17.12 -6.60
CA VAL A 141 11.92 15.87 -7.04
C VAL A 141 10.54 15.74 -6.39
N PHE A 142 10.43 15.96 -5.08
CA PHE A 142 9.19 15.77 -4.32
C PHE A 142 8.09 16.78 -4.64
N SER A 143 8.45 17.98 -5.08
CA SER A 143 7.49 19.01 -5.53
C SER A 143 6.74 18.66 -6.82
N GLN A 144 7.13 17.60 -7.55
CA GLN A 144 6.46 17.19 -8.79
C GLN A 144 5.13 16.44 -8.53
N TRP A 145 4.93 15.89 -7.34
CA TRP A 145 3.71 15.16 -7.00
C TRP A 145 2.65 16.10 -6.44
N SER A 146 1.44 16.03 -7.00
CA SER A 146 0.25 16.70 -6.49
C SER A 146 -0.86 15.70 -6.22
N THR A 147 -1.65 15.91 -5.17
CA THR A 147 -2.82 15.08 -4.92
C THR A 147 -3.92 15.44 -5.91
N ARG A 148 -4.42 14.45 -6.65
CA ARG A 148 -5.72 14.59 -7.32
C ARG A 148 -6.81 14.52 -6.26
N THR A 149 -7.23 15.67 -5.76
CA THR A 149 -8.42 15.74 -4.90
C THR A 149 -9.60 15.24 -5.72
N SER A 150 -10.22 14.12 -5.31
CA SER A 150 -11.49 13.70 -5.88
C SER A 150 -12.51 14.79 -5.58
N THR A 151 -12.93 15.54 -6.59
CA THR A 151 -14.06 16.45 -6.46
C THR A 151 -15.27 15.65 -5.99
N PRO A 152 -16.01 16.09 -4.95
CA PRO A 152 -17.27 15.47 -4.60
C PRO A 152 -18.21 15.60 -5.78
N TRP A 153 -18.80 14.48 -6.20
CA TRP A 153 -19.85 14.47 -7.21
C TRP A 153 -20.98 15.42 -6.75
N SER A 154 -21.27 16.42 -7.58
CA SER A 154 -22.39 17.36 -7.39
C SER A 154 -23.71 16.72 -7.80
#